data_AF-A0A5C4NU00-F1
#
_entry.id   AF-A0A5C4NU00-F1
#
_cell.length_a   1.000
_cell.length_b   1.000
_cell.length_c   1.000
_cell.angle_alpha   90.00
_cell.angle_beta   90.00
_cell.angle_gamma   90.00
#
_symmetry.space_group_name_H-M   'P 1'
#
loop_
_entity.id
_entity.type
_entity.pdbx_description
1 polymer ?
#
loop_
_entity_poly.entity_id
_entity_poly.type
_entity_poly.pdbx_seq_one_letter_code
_entity_poly.pdbx_strand_id
1 'polypeptide(L)'
;MSEPFNFETIYSLDSRGNIMLDVFAEHFRLSDAKIFEEIRREFSATVRCLSAKGIQYKDLRAALIPDAKKLERAYMFDWNSYTSAWYGNEIHNLILPLLPRDSSRSVLAGDWVGKYSFAEVFKKSKIDPGKHILTRKNVPETLYFVYLNNLSEAAARRIESELIKHHAYVGALDITYMSLLKAFLAHTLSKVYIQHKSTIIQAHEDDVPPEEDDNLCGYDFKKHGYRERSVPQRLYHWFLSYKIECPVLPNQDSDIRFSLNAMTPTPVPLGDLEVVLDSAKHQYLLREKEGSMHRSGMLSLTTQEIAAQINAKLNSNYIYNLAWTDQDSTLKFNIMLEVPGIAKFMIALKYVPQSKQLRVLTMF
;
A
#
# COMPACT_ATOMS: atom_id res chain seq x y z
N MET A 1 -29.23 -9.21 20.76
CA MET A 1 -27.91 -9.24 20.10
C MET A 1 -27.97 -8.19 19.01
N SER A 2 -27.20 -7.10 19.11
CA SER A 2 -27.12 -6.10 18.04
C SER A 2 -26.47 -6.76 16.82
N GLU A 3 -27.06 -6.61 15.64
CA GLU A 3 -26.41 -7.02 14.40
C GLU A 3 -25.01 -6.39 14.31
N PRO A 4 -24.00 -7.11 13.82
CA PRO A 4 -22.66 -6.55 13.66
C PRO A 4 -22.73 -5.36 12.69
N PHE A 5 -22.16 -4.23 13.08
CA PHE A 5 -22.05 -3.06 12.21
C PHE A 5 -21.36 -3.45 10.91
N ASN A 6 -22.09 -3.39 9.79
CA ASN A 6 -21.56 -3.75 8.49
C ASN A 6 -20.99 -2.49 7.84
N PHE A 7 -19.66 -2.49 7.65
CA PHE A 7 -18.96 -1.44 6.92
C PHE A 7 -18.66 -1.94 5.52
N GLU A 8 -19.02 -1.15 4.52
CA GLU A 8 -18.36 -1.28 3.22
C GLU A 8 -17.00 -0.61 3.30
N THR A 9 -16.00 -1.13 2.58
CA THR A 9 -14.62 -0.64 2.68
C THR A 9 -13.90 -0.72 1.35
N ILE A 10 -13.29 0.39 0.95
CA ILE A 10 -12.27 0.45 -0.09
C ILE A 10 -10.92 0.45 0.63
N TYR A 11 -10.10 -0.56 0.37
CA TYR A 11 -8.84 -0.71 1.12
C TYR A 11 -7.83 0.37 0.78
N SER A 12 -7.73 0.71 -0.50
CA SER A 12 -6.90 1.79 -1.01
C SER A 12 -7.53 2.29 -2.31
N LEU A 13 -7.43 3.58 -2.57
CA LEU A 13 -7.71 4.20 -3.86
C LEU A 13 -6.39 4.80 -4.36
N ASP A 14 -5.87 4.37 -5.50
CA ASP A 14 -4.61 4.90 -6.04
C ASP A 14 -4.87 5.91 -7.15
N SER A 15 -4.88 7.20 -6.83
CA SER A 15 -4.83 8.27 -7.84
C SER A 15 -3.44 8.89 -7.94
N ARG A 16 -2.59 8.75 -6.92
CA ARG A 16 -1.18 9.18 -7.00
C ARG A 16 -0.44 8.52 -8.16
N GLY A 17 -0.58 7.21 -8.30
CA GLY A 17 0.02 6.44 -9.37
C GLY A 17 -0.84 6.33 -10.64
N ASN A 18 -2.04 6.91 -10.63
CA ASN A 18 -2.99 6.87 -11.73
C ASN A 18 -3.66 8.24 -11.91
N ILE A 19 -3.13 9.02 -12.85
CA ILE A 19 -3.60 10.39 -13.13
C ILE A 19 -4.99 10.44 -13.78
N MET A 20 -5.62 9.30 -14.11
CA MET A 20 -6.88 9.32 -14.85
C MET A 20 -7.99 10.01 -14.07
N LEU A 21 -8.06 9.82 -12.74
CA LEU A 21 -9.06 10.50 -11.91
C LEU A 21 -8.90 12.03 -11.96
N ASP A 22 -7.66 12.52 -11.91
CA ASP A 22 -7.37 13.94 -12.06
C ASP A 22 -7.76 14.45 -13.44
N VAL A 23 -7.35 13.74 -14.50
CA VAL A 23 -7.69 14.08 -15.89
C VAL A 23 -9.21 14.11 -16.10
N PHE A 24 -9.95 13.11 -15.60
CA PHE A 24 -11.40 13.06 -15.71
C PHE A 24 -12.06 14.22 -14.96
N ALA A 25 -11.63 14.47 -13.73
CA ALA A 25 -12.17 15.54 -12.90
C ALA A 25 -11.97 16.91 -13.55
N GLU A 26 -10.77 17.19 -14.05
CA GLU A 26 -10.42 18.47 -14.67
C GLU A 26 -11.07 18.64 -16.04
N HIS A 27 -10.97 17.64 -16.92
CA HIS A 27 -11.48 17.72 -18.30
C HIS A 27 -13.00 17.90 -18.33
N PHE A 28 -13.73 17.13 -17.53
CA PHE A 28 -15.19 17.20 -17.47
C PHE A 28 -15.71 18.16 -16.40
N ARG A 29 -14.82 18.84 -15.65
CA ARG A 29 -15.16 19.76 -14.55
C ARG A 29 -16.13 19.14 -13.55
N LEU A 30 -15.83 17.89 -13.15
CA LEU A 30 -16.71 17.12 -12.28
C LEU A 30 -16.75 17.73 -10.88
N SER A 31 -17.95 17.79 -10.30
CA SER A 31 -18.11 18.10 -8.88
C SER A 31 -17.68 16.93 -8.01
N ASP A 32 -17.38 17.20 -6.73
CA ASP A 32 -17.02 16.17 -5.76
C ASP A 32 -18.10 15.07 -5.61
N ALA A 33 -19.37 15.44 -5.76
CA ALA A 33 -20.48 14.48 -5.75
C ALA A 33 -20.43 13.55 -6.97
N LYS A 34 -20.09 14.07 -8.16
CA LYS A 34 -19.93 13.24 -9.37
C LYS A 34 -18.69 12.35 -9.31
N ILE A 35 -17.60 12.84 -8.73
CA ILE A 35 -16.42 12.01 -8.47
C ILE A 35 -16.75 10.89 -7.47
N PHE A 36 -17.50 11.17 -6.40
CA PHE A 36 -18.01 10.15 -5.49
C PHE A 36 -18.82 9.09 -6.23
N GLU A 37 -19.83 9.49 -7.02
CA GLU A 37 -20.65 8.56 -7.81
C GLU A 37 -19.79 7.67 -8.74
N GLU A 38 -18.79 8.25 -9.40
CA GLU A 38 -17.85 7.55 -10.27
C GLU A 38 -17.04 6.50 -9.50
N ILE A 39 -16.38 6.89 -8.40
CA ILE A 39 -15.59 5.97 -7.57
C ILE A 39 -16.46 4.82 -7.04
N ARG A 40 -17.69 5.12 -6.57
CA ARG A 40 -18.62 4.10 -6.06
C ARG A 40 -19.07 3.13 -7.14
N ARG A 41 -19.34 3.62 -8.35
CA ARG A 41 -19.71 2.80 -9.51
C ARG A 41 -18.57 1.86 -9.89
N GLU A 42 -17.35 2.38 -9.98
CA GLU A 42 -16.19 1.59 -10.39
C GLU A 42 -15.71 0.61 -9.33
N PHE A 43 -15.86 0.97 -8.05
CA PHE A 43 -15.63 0.03 -6.97
C PHE A 43 -16.62 -1.14 -7.03
N SER A 44 -17.91 -0.85 -7.26
CA SER A 44 -18.93 -1.90 -7.43
C SER A 44 -18.63 -2.80 -8.64
N ALA A 45 -18.12 -2.24 -9.74
CA ALA A 45 -17.67 -3.01 -10.90
C ALA A 45 -16.47 -3.91 -10.55
N THR A 46 -15.51 -3.40 -9.78
CA THR A 46 -14.35 -4.17 -9.31
C THR A 46 -14.78 -5.37 -8.46
N VAL A 47 -15.69 -5.17 -7.50
CA VAL A 47 -16.20 -6.23 -6.64
C VAL A 47 -16.93 -7.30 -7.45
N ARG A 48 -17.77 -6.90 -8.43
CA ARG A 48 -18.45 -7.85 -9.33
C ARG A 48 -17.47 -8.64 -10.19
N CYS A 49 -16.48 -7.97 -10.78
CA CYS A 49 -15.46 -8.59 -11.63
C CYS A 49 -14.65 -9.65 -10.85
N LEU A 50 -14.20 -9.31 -9.64
CA LEU A 50 -13.50 -10.25 -8.76
C LEU A 50 -14.38 -11.43 -8.35
N SER A 51 -15.64 -11.15 -7.97
CA SER A 51 -16.60 -12.17 -7.54
C SER A 51 -16.90 -13.18 -8.65
N ALA A 52 -17.10 -12.71 -9.89
CA ALA A 52 -17.28 -13.56 -11.07
C ALA A 52 -16.07 -14.50 -11.30
N LYS A 53 -14.87 -14.07 -10.89
CA LYS A 53 -13.63 -14.85 -10.96
C LYS A 53 -13.35 -15.68 -9.70
N GLY A 54 -14.29 -15.71 -8.75
CA GLY A 54 -14.20 -16.47 -7.50
C GLY A 54 -13.32 -15.85 -6.42
N ILE A 55 -13.07 -14.54 -6.49
CA ILE A 55 -12.24 -13.79 -5.53
C ILE A 55 -13.11 -12.81 -4.76
N GLN A 56 -13.06 -12.85 -3.43
CA GLN A 56 -13.73 -11.87 -2.59
C GLN A 56 -12.78 -10.69 -2.34
N TYR A 57 -13.21 -9.46 -2.63
CA TYR A 57 -12.38 -8.26 -2.44
C TYR A 57 -11.81 -8.15 -1.02
N LYS A 58 -12.60 -8.49 0.01
CA LYS A 58 -12.18 -8.48 1.42
C LYS A 58 -10.95 -9.36 1.71
N ASP A 59 -10.76 -10.43 0.96
CA ASP A 59 -9.64 -11.36 1.14
C ASP A 59 -8.32 -10.80 0.58
N LEU A 60 -8.39 -9.70 -0.18
CA LEU A 60 -7.24 -8.99 -0.74
C LEU A 60 -6.68 -7.92 0.21
N ARG A 61 -7.30 -7.69 1.38
CA ARG A 61 -6.85 -6.68 2.36
C ARG A 61 -5.34 -6.67 2.58
N ALA A 62 -4.75 -7.84 2.84
CA ALA A 62 -3.32 -7.98 3.10
C ALA A 62 -2.42 -7.62 1.90
N ALA A 63 -2.93 -7.60 0.68
CA ALA A 63 -2.20 -7.09 -0.48
C ALA A 63 -2.34 -5.57 -0.64
N LEU A 64 -3.41 -4.96 -0.14
CA LEU A 64 -3.82 -3.61 -0.50
C LEU A 64 -3.50 -2.53 0.53
N ILE A 65 -3.19 -2.90 1.77
CA ILE A 65 -2.83 -1.95 2.84
C ILE A 65 -1.61 -2.43 3.63
N PRO A 66 -0.85 -1.52 4.25
CA PRO A 66 0.27 -1.91 5.10
C PRO A 66 -0.22 -2.60 6.38
N ASP A 67 0.59 -3.52 6.90
CA ASP A 67 0.41 -4.15 8.21
C ASP A 67 1.54 -3.72 9.16
N ALA A 68 1.15 -3.25 10.35
CA ALA A 68 2.08 -2.74 11.36
C ALA A 68 3.07 -3.79 11.88
N LYS A 69 2.75 -5.08 11.76
CA LYS A 69 3.52 -6.21 12.29
C LYS A 69 4.26 -6.99 11.21
N LYS A 70 4.20 -6.54 9.96
CA LYS A 70 4.82 -7.21 8.82
C LYS A 70 5.90 -6.33 8.21
N LEU A 71 6.80 -6.99 7.50
CA LEU A 71 7.91 -6.36 6.82
C LEU A 71 7.52 -5.95 5.41
N GLU A 72 8.15 -4.88 4.93
CA GLU A 72 8.22 -4.55 3.52
C GLU A 72 9.67 -4.74 3.06
N ARG A 73 9.85 -5.43 1.93
CA ARG A 73 11.19 -5.78 1.39
C ARG A 73 11.26 -5.46 -0.08
N ALA A 74 12.37 -4.88 -0.53
CA ALA A 74 12.73 -4.80 -1.94
C ALA A 74 13.99 -5.61 -2.21
N TYR A 75 13.87 -6.64 -3.04
CA TYR A 75 14.96 -7.50 -3.47
C TYR A 75 15.61 -6.94 -4.71
N MET A 76 16.95 -6.88 -4.70
CA MET A 76 17.76 -6.19 -5.70
C MET A 76 18.49 -7.19 -6.59
N PHE A 77 18.40 -6.99 -7.90
CA PHE A 77 19.07 -7.79 -8.90
C PHE A 77 19.83 -6.88 -9.87
N ASP A 78 21.03 -7.30 -10.25
CA ASP A 78 21.82 -6.62 -11.27
C ASP A 78 21.37 -7.09 -12.66
N TRP A 79 20.64 -6.25 -13.40
CA TRP A 79 20.09 -6.66 -14.70
C TRP A 79 21.18 -6.92 -15.75
N ASN A 80 22.38 -6.34 -15.60
CA ASN A 80 23.53 -6.63 -16.48
C ASN A 80 24.08 -8.05 -16.29
N SER A 81 23.67 -8.75 -15.23
CA SER A 81 24.02 -10.16 -15.03
C SER A 81 23.17 -11.12 -15.87
N TYR A 82 22.21 -10.60 -16.65
CA TYR A 82 21.36 -11.36 -17.56
C TYR A 82 21.71 -11.06 -19.02
N THR A 83 21.46 -12.04 -19.89
CA THR A 83 21.65 -11.90 -21.35
C THR A 83 20.35 -11.60 -22.09
N SER A 84 19.21 -11.96 -21.50
CA SER A 84 17.89 -11.65 -22.05
C SER A 84 17.54 -10.18 -21.85
N ALA A 85 16.96 -9.57 -22.88
CA ALA A 85 16.30 -8.27 -22.76
C ALA A 85 15.08 -8.32 -21.81
N TRP A 86 14.56 -9.51 -21.51
CA TRP A 86 13.45 -9.73 -20.59
C TRP A 86 13.91 -10.36 -19.27
N TYR A 87 14.93 -9.76 -18.66
CA TYR A 87 15.46 -10.17 -17.35
C TYR A 87 14.39 -10.19 -16.24
N GLY A 88 13.34 -9.38 -16.36
CA GLY A 88 12.20 -9.41 -15.43
C GLY A 88 11.55 -10.78 -15.34
N ASN A 89 11.33 -11.49 -16.45
CA ASN A 89 10.77 -12.84 -16.42
C ASN A 89 11.73 -13.85 -15.77
N GLU A 90 13.04 -13.75 -16.06
CA GLU A 90 14.04 -14.59 -15.40
C GLU A 90 14.05 -14.38 -13.87
N ILE A 91 14.00 -13.12 -13.42
CA ILE A 91 13.93 -12.78 -11.99
C ILE A 91 12.64 -13.29 -11.36
N HIS A 92 11.50 -13.11 -12.02
CA HIS A 92 10.22 -13.59 -11.50
C HIS A 92 10.15 -15.13 -11.46
N ASN A 93 10.82 -15.83 -12.39
CA ASN A 93 10.99 -17.28 -12.32
C ASN A 93 11.74 -17.73 -11.04
N LEU A 94 12.62 -16.90 -10.48
CA LEU A 94 13.27 -17.16 -9.19
C LEU A 94 12.37 -16.84 -8.00
N ILE A 95 11.60 -15.74 -8.07
CA ILE A 95 10.77 -15.25 -6.96
C ILE A 95 9.51 -16.09 -6.77
N LEU A 96 8.80 -16.43 -7.85
CA LEU A 96 7.49 -17.08 -7.81
C LEU A 96 7.43 -18.37 -6.97
N PRO A 97 8.43 -19.28 -7.02
CA PRO A 97 8.49 -20.46 -6.16
C PRO A 97 8.67 -20.15 -4.66
N LEU A 98 9.26 -19.01 -4.33
CA LEU A 98 9.63 -18.63 -2.96
C LEU A 98 8.49 -17.93 -2.22
N LEU A 99 7.50 -17.42 -2.94
CA LEU A 99 6.35 -16.71 -2.39
C LEU A 99 5.48 -17.65 -1.51
N PRO A 100 5.25 -17.33 -0.22
CA PRO A 100 4.34 -18.10 0.63
C PRO A 100 2.90 -18.09 0.10
N ARG A 101 2.17 -19.20 0.21
CA ARG A 101 0.80 -19.33 -0.34
C ARG A 101 -0.31 -19.19 0.70
N ASP A 102 0.04 -18.79 1.92
CA ASP A 102 -0.84 -18.64 3.08
C ASP A 102 -1.52 -17.26 3.18
N SER A 103 -1.03 -16.28 2.43
CA SER A 103 -1.51 -14.89 2.45
C SER A 103 -1.64 -14.29 1.05
N SER A 104 -2.19 -13.08 1.01
CA SER A 104 -2.15 -12.16 -0.13
C SER A 104 -0.99 -11.18 0.04
N ARG A 105 -0.39 -10.73 -1.07
CA ARG A 105 0.57 -9.61 -1.13
C ARG A 105 0.54 -8.93 -2.50
N SER A 106 0.89 -7.65 -2.51
CA SER A 106 1.19 -6.92 -3.73
C SER A 106 2.66 -7.10 -4.09
N VAL A 107 2.90 -7.27 -5.38
CA VAL A 107 4.23 -7.35 -5.98
C VAL A 107 4.40 -6.16 -6.91
N LEU A 108 5.38 -5.32 -6.57
CA LEU A 108 5.78 -4.19 -7.39
C LEU A 108 7.18 -4.50 -7.91
N ALA A 109 7.49 -4.07 -9.14
CA ALA A 109 8.81 -4.28 -9.70
C ALA A 109 9.16 -3.20 -10.70
N GLY A 110 10.45 -3.06 -10.97
CA GLY A 110 10.95 -2.06 -11.90
C GLY A 110 12.42 -1.77 -11.69
N ASP A 111 12.97 -1.03 -12.64
CA ASP A 111 14.35 -0.61 -12.66
C ASP A 111 14.60 0.56 -11.70
N TRP A 112 15.86 0.70 -11.25
CA TRP A 112 16.36 1.97 -10.78
C TRP A 112 16.47 2.95 -11.96
N VAL A 113 15.38 3.65 -12.23
CA VAL A 113 15.31 4.70 -13.23
C VAL A 113 15.34 6.05 -12.53
N GLY A 114 16.42 6.81 -12.71
CA GLY A 114 16.54 8.12 -12.09
C GLY A 114 17.80 8.88 -12.48
N LYS A 115 17.77 10.19 -12.24
CA LYS A 115 18.94 11.07 -12.39
C LYS A 115 20.00 10.87 -11.30
N TYR A 116 19.64 10.17 -10.23
CA TYR A 116 20.47 10.00 -9.05
C TYR A 116 21.06 8.59 -8.99
N SER A 117 22.34 8.50 -8.67
CA SER A 117 23.00 7.21 -8.40
C SER A 117 22.33 6.54 -7.20
N PHE A 118 22.06 5.23 -7.34
CA PHE A 118 21.57 4.41 -6.24
C PHE A 118 22.55 4.46 -5.07
N ALA A 119 23.86 4.29 -5.33
CA ALA A 119 24.87 4.28 -4.27
C ALA A 119 24.88 5.59 -3.47
N GLU A 120 24.65 6.73 -4.12
CA GLU A 120 24.53 8.03 -3.46
C GLU A 120 23.25 8.14 -2.62
N VAL A 121 22.10 7.73 -3.16
CA VAL A 121 20.83 7.74 -2.42
C VAL A 121 20.88 6.78 -1.23
N PHE A 122 21.43 5.59 -1.41
CA PHE A 122 21.66 4.61 -0.36
C PHE A 122 22.57 5.17 0.74
N LYS A 123 23.68 5.84 0.36
CA LYS A 123 24.58 6.51 1.31
C LYS A 123 23.91 7.68 2.05
N LYS A 124 22.99 8.40 1.41
CA LYS A 124 22.19 9.47 2.05
C LYS A 124 21.10 8.89 2.97
N SER A 125 20.71 7.64 2.75
CA SER A 125 19.73 6.91 3.56
C SER A 125 20.37 6.21 4.77
N LYS A 126 21.53 6.66 5.25
CA LYS A 126 22.27 6.03 6.37
C LYS A 126 21.55 6.03 7.73
N ILE A 127 20.51 6.85 7.88
CA ILE A 127 19.67 6.92 9.08
C ILE A 127 18.42 6.04 8.88
N ASP A 128 18.34 5.28 7.79
CA ASP A 128 17.26 4.32 7.57
C ASP A 128 17.26 3.29 8.72
N PRO A 129 16.16 3.16 9.46
CA PRO A 129 16.04 2.16 10.52
C PRO A 129 16.02 0.72 10.00
N GLY A 130 15.87 0.51 8.69
CA GLY A 130 15.83 -0.78 8.04
C GLY A 130 17.15 -1.55 8.11
N LYS A 131 17.06 -2.87 8.33
CA LYS A 131 18.21 -3.78 8.21
C LYS A 131 18.44 -4.17 6.75
N HIS A 132 19.20 -3.36 6.02
CA HIS A 132 19.59 -3.67 4.64
C HIS A 132 20.66 -4.77 4.60
N ILE A 133 20.55 -5.65 3.61
CA ILE A 133 21.49 -6.75 3.36
C ILE A 133 22.08 -6.55 1.98
N LEU A 134 23.40 -6.41 1.89
CA LEU A 134 24.14 -6.34 0.64
C LEU A 134 25.08 -7.54 0.53
N THR A 135 25.08 -8.20 -0.62
CA THR A 135 25.95 -9.35 -0.90
C THR A 135 27.27 -8.93 -1.54
N ARG A 136 27.35 -7.69 -2.03
CA ARG A 136 28.51 -7.12 -2.73
C ARG A 136 28.94 -5.82 -2.04
N LYS A 137 30.25 -5.56 -2.02
CA LYS A 137 30.82 -4.32 -1.46
C LYS A 137 30.46 -3.09 -2.31
N ASN A 138 30.49 -3.26 -3.64
CA ASN A 138 30.10 -2.24 -4.59
C ASN A 138 28.75 -2.62 -5.19
N VAL A 139 27.76 -1.77 -4.98
CA VAL A 139 26.41 -1.96 -5.53
C VAL A 139 26.39 -1.38 -6.95
N PRO A 140 25.95 -2.14 -7.96
CA PRO A 140 25.84 -1.62 -9.33
C PRO A 140 24.73 -0.57 -9.43
N GLU A 141 24.76 0.23 -10.51
CA GLU A 141 23.68 1.17 -10.83
C GLU A 141 22.56 0.52 -11.67
N THR A 142 22.81 -0.71 -12.15
CA THR A 142 21.90 -1.48 -13.01
C THR A 142 20.96 -2.38 -12.20
N LEU A 143 20.13 -1.78 -11.36
CA LEU A 143 19.34 -2.48 -10.35
C LEU A 143 17.87 -2.66 -10.71
N TYR A 144 17.43 -3.90 -10.89
CA TYR A 144 16.01 -4.25 -10.90
C TYR A 144 15.55 -4.60 -9.50
N PHE A 145 14.39 -4.08 -9.09
CA PHE A 145 13.80 -4.37 -7.79
C PHE A 145 12.56 -5.24 -7.93
N VAL A 146 12.40 -6.18 -7.00
CA VAL A 146 11.11 -6.83 -6.71
C VAL A 146 10.72 -6.48 -5.28
N TYR A 147 9.70 -5.65 -5.14
CA TYR A 147 9.11 -5.22 -3.88
C TYR A 147 7.96 -6.15 -3.48
N LEU A 148 7.96 -6.58 -2.22
CA LEU A 148 6.89 -7.34 -1.59
C LEU A 148 6.41 -6.64 -0.32
N ASN A 149 5.10 -6.42 -0.19
CA ASN A 149 4.51 -5.96 1.06
C ASN A 149 4.17 -7.13 2.00
N ASN A 150 4.04 -6.78 3.27
CA ASN A 150 3.44 -7.61 4.33
C ASN A 150 4.06 -9.02 4.50
N LEU A 151 5.38 -9.12 4.39
CA LEU A 151 6.11 -10.37 4.68
C LEU A 151 6.20 -10.63 6.18
N SER A 152 6.15 -11.92 6.57
CA SER A 152 6.66 -12.32 7.89
C SER A 152 8.18 -12.33 7.87
N GLU A 153 8.82 -12.21 9.03
CA GLU A 153 10.28 -12.36 9.14
C GLU A 153 10.77 -13.71 8.59
N ALA A 154 10.03 -14.78 8.85
CA ALA A 154 10.38 -16.11 8.38
C ALA A 154 10.34 -16.20 6.85
N ALA A 155 9.31 -15.59 6.22
CA ALA A 155 9.20 -15.53 4.77
C ALA A 155 10.34 -14.70 4.14
N ALA A 156 10.64 -13.52 4.72
CA ALA A 156 11.73 -12.67 4.26
C ALA A 156 13.07 -13.41 4.31
N ARG A 157 13.40 -14.04 5.44
CA ARG A 157 14.63 -14.83 5.61
C ARG A 157 14.74 -15.99 4.62
N ARG A 158 13.64 -16.70 4.39
CA ARG A 158 13.61 -17.82 3.41
C ARG A 158 13.88 -17.33 1.99
N ILE A 159 13.25 -16.22 1.58
CA ILE A 159 13.48 -15.65 0.25
C ILE A 159 14.94 -15.23 0.12
N GLU A 160 15.47 -14.50 1.10
CA GLU A 160 16.87 -14.03 1.12
C GLU A 160 17.86 -15.20 1.06
N SER A 161 17.63 -16.28 1.82
CA SER A 161 18.53 -17.45 1.85
C SER A 161 18.57 -18.22 0.53
N GLU A 162 17.51 -18.17 -0.28
CA GLU A 162 17.51 -18.79 -1.60
C GLU A 162 18.10 -17.85 -2.66
N LEU A 163 17.74 -16.56 -2.62
CA LEU A 163 18.23 -15.58 -3.60
C LEU A 163 19.74 -15.32 -3.49
N ILE A 164 20.34 -15.41 -2.30
CA ILE A 164 21.80 -15.21 -2.12
C ILE A 164 22.66 -16.19 -2.94
N LYS A 165 22.08 -17.32 -3.37
CA LYS A 165 22.75 -18.33 -4.20
C LYS A 165 22.81 -17.92 -5.68
N HIS A 166 22.00 -16.95 -6.10
CA HIS A 166 21.91 -16.54 -7.50
C HIS A 166 22.91 -15.43 -7.82
N HIS A 167 23.68 -15.58 -8.91
CA HIS A 167 24.78 -14.66 -9.25
C HIS A 167 24.32 -13.22 -9.44
N ALA A 168 23.14 -13.02 -10.03
CA ALA A 168 22.58 -11.69 -10.28
C ALA A 168 22.02 -10.99 -9.03
N TYR A 169 21.84 -11.70 -7.92
CA TYR A 169 21.29 -11.10 -6.70
C TYR A 169 22.30 -10.16 -6.05
N VAL A 170 21.85 -8.96 -5.68
CA VAL A 170 22.68 -7.91 -5.10
C VAL A 170 22.42 -7.77 -3.60
N GLY A 171 21.17 -7.94 -3.17
CA GLY A 171 20.79 -7.77 -1.77
C GLY A 171 19.30 -7.52 -1.56
N ALA A 172 18.94 -7.19 -0.32
CA ALA A 172 17.59 -6.83 0.07
C ALA A 172 17.58 -5.54 0.89
N LEU A 173 16.64 -4.65 0.59
CA LEU A 173 16.35 -3.47 1.38
C LEU A 173 15.17 -3.74 2.31
N ASP A 174 15.39 -3.56 3.60
CA ASP A 174 14.31 -3.36 4.56
C ASP A 174 13.74 -1.95 4.42
N ILE A 175 12.51 -1.85 3.96
CA ILE A 175 11.79 -0.59 3.74
C ILE A 175 10.46 -0.60 4.51
N THR A 176 10.46 -1.28 5.65
CA THR A 176 9.30 -1.38 6.54
C THR A 176 8.89 -0.02 7.07
N TYR A 177 9.88 0.84 7.36
CA TYR A 177 9.70 2.21 7.81
C TYR A 177 9.95 3.21 6.67
N MET A 178 9.48 4.43 6.86
CA MET A 178 9.75 5.52 5.94
C MET A 178 11.25 5.82 5.85
N SER A 179 11.75 5.88 4.61
CA SER A 179 13.11 6.31 4.31
C SER A 179 13.17 6.97 2.93
N LEU A 180 14.28 7.63 2.64
CA LEU A 180 14.50 8.22 1.32
C LEU A 180 14.45 7.14 0.22
N LEU A 181 15.03 5.96 0.46
CA LEU A 181 14.94 4.83 -0.47
C LEU A 181 13.50 4.37 -0.70
N LYS A 182 12.70 4.22 0.37
CA LYS A 182 11.27 3.87 0.24
C LYS A 182 10.53 4.91 -0.61
N ALA A 183 10.81 6.20 -0.41
CA ALA A 183 10.21 7.27 -1.19
C ALA A 183 10.60 7.21 -2.69
N PHE A 184 11.85 6.90 -3.03
CA PHE A 184 12.26 6.67 -4.42
C PHE A 184 11.51 5.47 -5.03
N LEU A 185 11.52 4.32 -4.35
CA LEU A 185 10.87 3.11 -4.83
C LEU A 185 9.35 3.29 -5.00
N ALA A 186 8.71 4.09 -4.16
CA ALA A 186 7.29 4.40 -4.27
C ALA A 186 6.90 5.09 -5.58
N HIS A 187 7.86 5.75 -6.25
CA HIS A 187 7.66 6.48 -7.50
C HIS A 187 8.26 5.77 -8.73
N THR A 188 9.21 4.85 -8.54
CA THR A 188 9.85 4.14 -9.67
C THR A 188 9.22 2.78 -9.96
N LEU A 189 8.68 2.09 -8.95
CA LEU A 189 8.19 0.72 -9.14
C LEU A 189 6.77 0.69 -9.72
N SER A 190 6.60 -0.17 -10.71
CA SER A 190 5.29 -0.46 -11.32
C SER A 190 4.53 -1.51 -10.51
N LYS A 191 3.20 -1.39 -10.48
CA LYS A 191 2.32 -2.39 -9.85
C LYS A 191 2.13 -3.53 -10.82
N VAL A 192 2.78 -4.65 -10.55
CA VAL A 192 2.84 -5.77 -11.49
C VAL A 192 1.65 -6.70 -11.28
N TYR A 193 1.51 -7.27 -10.07
CA TYR A 193 0.42 -8.17 -9.76
C TYR A 193 0.17 -8.27 -8.25
N ILE A 194 -1.03 -8.70 -7.89
CA ILE A 194 -1.34 -9.23 -6.56
C ILE A 194 -1.19 -10.74 -6.60
N GLN A 195 -0.43 -11.29 -5.65
CA GLN A 195 -0.53 -12.71 -5.32
C GLN A 195 -1.59 -12.87 -4.23
N HIS A 196 -2.61 -13.69 -4.49
CA HIS A 196 -3.61 -14.13 -3.53
C HIS A 196 -3.54 -15.66 -3.40
N LYS A 197 -2.84 -16.15 -2.36
CA LYS A 197 -2.58 -17.58 -2.17
C LYS A 197 -1.95 -18.23 -3.42
N SER A 198 -2.66 -19.10 -4.13
CA SER A 198 -2.19 -19.73 -5.37
C SER A 198 -2.79 -19.09 -6.63
N THR A 199 -3.28 -17.86 -6.53
CA THR A 199 -3.85 -17.09 -7.64
C THR A 199 -3.07 -15.80 -7.81
N ILE A 200 -2.71 -15.46 -9.04
CA ILE A 200 -2.16 -14.17 -9.43
C ILE A 200 -3.29 -13.34 -10.03
N ILE A 201 -3.39 -12.08 -9.63
CA ILE A 201 -4.36 -11.10 -10.13
C ILE A 201 -3.56 -9.95 -10.74
N GLN A 202 -3.79 -9.64 -12.01
CA GLN A 202 -3.14 -8.55 -12.73
C GLN A 202 -4.13 -7.70 -13.53
N ALA A 203 -3.64 -6.63 -14.15
CA ALA A 203 -4.42 -5.87 -15.12
C ALA A 203 -4.43 -6.56 -16.49
N HIS A 204 -5.52 -6.39 -17.24
CA HIS A 204 -5.59 -6.57 -18.70
C HIS A 204 -6.16 -5.29 -19.33
N GLU A 205 -6.04 -5.13 -20.64
CA GLU A 205 -6.51 -3.97 -21.38
C GLU A 205 -8.03 -3.76 -21.21
N ASP A 206 -8.48 -2.50 -21.11
CA ASP A 206 -9.89 -2.19 -20.84
C ASP A 206 -10.86 -2.56 -21.98
N ASP A 207 -10.36 -2.90 -23.17
CA ASP A 207 -11.13 -3.41 -24.30
C ASP A 207 -11.30 -4.95 -24.30
N VAL A 208 -10.57 -5.66 -23.43
CA VAL A 208 -10.79 -7.09 -23.18
C VAL A 208 -12.05 -7.27 -22.30
N PRO A 209 -12.94 -8.21 -22.63
CA PRO A 209 -14.12 -8.48 -21.81
C PRO A 209 -13.77 -8.82 -20.35
N PRO A 210 -14.44 -8.25 -19.34
CA PRO A 210 -14.12 -8.48 -17.92
C PRO A 210 -14.17 -9.95 -17.47
N GLU A 211 -14.91 -10.80 -18.18
CA GLU A 211 -15.00 -12.23 -17.92
C GLU A 211 -13.71 -12.98 -18.27
N GLU A 212 -12.94 -12.47 -19.25
CA GLU A 212 -11.72 -13.09 -19.75
C GLU A 212 -10.51 -12.83 -18.85
N ASP A 213 -9.54 -13.73 -18.91
CA ASP A 213 -8.26 -13.60 -18.20
C ASP A 213 -7.14 -13.56 -19.22
N ASP A 214 -6.39 -12.46 -19.24
CA ASP A 214 -5.12 -12.32 -19.96
C ASP A 214 -3.92 -12.16 -19.02
N ASN A 215 -2.76 -12.64 -19.47
CA ASN A 215 -1.48 -12.50 -18.80
C ASN A 215 -0.61 -11.43 -19.45
N LEU A 216 -1.05 -10.18 -19.33
CA LEU A 216 -0.39 -9.04 -19.94
C LEU A 216 1.07 -8.85 -19.49
N CYS A 217 1.40 -9.22 -18.25
CA CYS A 217 2.78 -9.17 -17.74
C CYS A 217 3.69 -10.24 -18.38
N GLY A 218 3.13 -11.29 -18.95
CA GLY A 218 3.86 -12.37 -19.65
C GLY A 218 4.69 -13.30 -18.76
N TYR A 219 4.64 -13.18 -17.44
CA TYR A 219 5.43 -14.04 -16.55
C TYR A 219 4.89 -15.47 -16.48
N ASP A 220 5.79 -16.42 -16.18
CA ASP A 220 5.51 -17.87 -16.16
C ASP A 220 4.66 -18.34 -14.95
N PHE A 221 3.54 -17.68 -14.63
CA PHE A 221 2.77 -17.98 -13.41
C PHE A 221 2.24 -19.43 -13.38
N LYS A 222 1.64 -19.90 -14.49
CA LYS A 222 1.17 -21.29 -14.63
C LYS A 222 2.27 -22.34 -14.43
N LYS A 223 3.48 -22.10 -14.95
CA LYS A 223 4.64 -22.99 -14.78
C LYS A 223 4.99 -23.19 -13.30
N HIS A 224 4.78 -22.15 -12.49
CA HIS A 224 4.99 -22.17 -11.05
C HIS A 224 3.72 -22.56 -10.26
N GLY A 225 2.70 -23.13 -10.91
CA GLY A 225 1.49 -23.63 -10.25
C GLY A 225 0.59 -22.54 -9.69
N TYR A 226 0.59 -21.36 -10.30
CA TYR A 226 -0.41 -20.32 -10.01
C TYR A 226 -1.56 -20.37 -11.02
N ARG A 227 -2.76 -20.04 -10.52
CA ARG A 227 -3.89 -19.68 -11.37
C ARG A 227 -3.76 -18.22 -11.75
N GLU A 228 -4.07 -17.89 -12.99
CA GLU A 228 -4.03 -16.53 -13.51
C GLU A 228 -5.45 -15.97 -13.53
N ARG A 229 -5.60 -14.77 -12.98
CA ARG A 229 -6.78 -13.92 -13.11
C ARG A 229 -6.34 -12.54 -13.53
N SER A 230 -7.17 -11.85 -14.29
CA SER A 230 -6.97 -10.43 -14.54
C SER A 230 -8.27 -9.66 -14.47
N VAL A 231 -8.13 -8.35 -14.33
CA VAL A 231 -9.23 -7.39 -14.28
C VAL A 231 -8.90 -6.20 -15.18
N PRO A 232 -9.91 -5.48 -15.70
CA PRO A 232 -9.68 -4.32 -16.55
C PRO A 232 -8.75 -3.31 -15.88
N GLN A 233 -7.81 -2.79 -16.65
CA GLN A 233 -6.72 -1.93 -16.19
C GLN A 233 -7.22 -0.74 -15.35
N ARG A 234 -8.32 -0.11 -15.75
CA ARG A 234 -8.94 0.99 -15.02
C ARG A 234 -9.40 0.57 -13.61
N LEU A 235 -10.01 -0.61 -13.49
CA LEU A 235 -10.46 -1.16 -12.20
C LEU A 235 -9.28 -1.59 -11.33
N TYR A 236 -8.30 -2.27 -11.93
CA TYR A 236 -7.09 -2.72 -11.24
C TYR A 236 -6.35 -1.54 -10.63
N HIS A 237 -6.08 -0.52 -11.45
CA HIS A 237 -5.22 0.57 -11.01
C HIS A 237 -5.86 1.43 -9.95
N TRP A 238 -7.19 1.58 -9.91
CA TRP A 238 -7.86 2.35 -8.87
C TRP A 238 -7.91 1.61 -7.54
N PHE A 239 -8.27 0.32 -7.53
CA PHE A 239 -8.67 -0.37 -6.28
C PHE A 239 -7.80 -1.55 -5.88
N LEU A 240 -6.94 -2.03 -6.80
CA LEU A 240 -6.05 -3.19 -6.62
C LEU A 240 -4.57 -2.80 -6.65
N SER A 241 -4.27 -1.51 -6.60
CA SER A 241 -2.91 -0.99 -6.51
C SER A 241 -2.52 -0.73 -5.05
N TYR A 242 -1.51 -1.45 -4.57
CA TYR A 242 -0.83 -1.09 -3.33
C TYR A 242 0.02 0.16 -3.55
N LYS A 243 -0.23 1.20 -2.75
CA LYS A 243 0.60 2.39 -2.70
C LYS A 243 1.72 2.17 -1.68
N ILE A 244 2.98 2.20 -2.09
CA ILE A 244 4.07 2.28 -1.10
C ILE A 244 3.94 3.62 -0.37
N GLU A 245 3.97 3.58 0.96
CA GLU A 245 3.95 4.78 1.82
C GLU A 245 5.16 5.66 1.49
N CYS A 246 4.90 6.91 1.13
CA CYS A 246 5.91 7.93 0.86
C CYS A 246 5.36 9.30 1.25
N PRO A 247 6.22 10.33 1.44
CA PRO A 247 5.78 11.70 1.64
C PRO A 247 4.89 12.16 0.49
N VAL A 248 3.82 12.90 0.81
CA VAL A 248 3.02 13.62 -0.18
C VAL A 248 3.87 14.79 -0.70
N LEU A 249 4.08 14.86 -2.01
CA LEU A 249 4.79 15.97 -2.62
C LEU A 249 3.88 17.20 -2.69
N PRO A 250 4.43 18.42 -2.59
CA PRO A 250 3.65 19.64 -2.80
C PRO A 250 2.91 19.59 -4.14
N ASN A 251 1.62 19.95 -4.14
CA ASN A 251 0.70 19.90 -5.27
C ASN A 251 0.19 18.49 -5.69
N GLN A 252 0.37 17.45 -4.86
CA GLN A 252 -0.25 16.13 -5.03
C GLN A 252 -1.38 15.86 -4.01
N ASP A 253 -2.21 16.87 -3.72
CA ASP A 253 -3.31 16.77 -2.74
C ASP A 253 -4.54 16.03 -3.31
N SER A 254 -4.57 15.77 -4.63
CA SER A 254 -5.69 15.09 -5.27
C SER A 254 -5.93 13.68 -4.74
N ASP A 255 -4.89 12.95 -4.32
CA ASP A 255 -5.01 11.58 -3.80
C ASP A 255 -5.75 11.51 -2.48
N ILE A 256 -5.49 12.44 -1.56
CA ILE A 256 -6.24 12.54 -0.32
C ILE A 256 -7.67 12.97 -0.62
N ARG A 257 -7.86 13.99 -1.48
CA ARG A 257 -9.19 14.46 -1.87
C ARG A 257 -10.03 13.31 -2.41
N PHE A 258 -9.55 12.58 -3.42
CA PHE A 258 -10.30 11.46 -4.02
C PHE A 258 -10.52 10.31 -3.04
N SER A 259 -9.57 10.04 -2.15
CA SER A 259 -9.77 9.05 -1.07
C SER A 259 -10.92 9.47 -0.13
N LEU A 260 -11.10 10.77 0.13
CA LEU A 260 -12.27 11.27 0.87
C LEU A 260 -13.55 11.22 0.02
N ASN A 261 -13.49 11.57 -1.27
CA ASN A 261 -14.59 11.39 -2.22
C ASN A 261 -15.02 9.94 -2.35
N ALA A 262 -14.21 8.96 -1.98
CA ALA A 262 -14.64 7.57 -1.96
C ALA A 262 -15.66 7.27 -0.84
N MET A 263 -15.66 8.09 0.23
CA MET A 263 -16.50 7.91 1.42
C MET A 263 -17.67 8.90 1.47
N THR A 264 -17.53 10.09 0.89
CA THR A 264 -18.57 11.14 0.95
C THR A 264 -18.61 12.00 -0.32
N PRO A 265 -19.81 12.45 -0.77
CA PRO A 265 -19.93 13.37 -1.90
C PRO A 265 -19.49 14.82 -1.58
N THR A 266 -19.27 15.15 -0.31
CA THR A 266 -18.87 16.50 0.14
C THR A 266 -17.66 16.41 1.07
N PRO A 267 -16.47 16.10 0.53
CA PRO A 267 -15.26 15.99 1.33
C PRO A 267 -14.81 17.37 1.83
N VAL A 268 -14.46 17.43 3.11
CA VAL A 268 -13.70 18.51 3.75
C VAL A 268 -12.22 18.11 3.83
N PRO A 269 -11.27 18.94 3.37
CA PRO A 269 -9.84 18.66 3.47
C PRO A 269 -9.38 18.32 4.89
N LEU A 270 -8.43 17.40 5.03
CA LEU A 270 -7.98 16.94 6.35
C LEU A 270 -7.30 18.06 7.16
N GLY A 271 -6.64 19.00 6.51
CA GLY A 271 -6.01 20.16 7.15
C GLY A 271 -7.00 21.12 7.80
N ASP A 272 -8.28 21.07 7.43
CA ASP A 272 -9.35 21.91 7.99
C ASP A 272 -10.04 21.28 9.20
N LEU A 273 -9.59 20.09 9.64
CA LEU A 273 -10.22 19.31 10.70
C LEU A 273 -9.39 19.32 11.97
N GLU A 274 -10.08 19.42 13.11
CA GLU A 274 -9.46 19.26 14.42
C GLU A 274 -9.32 17.77 14.77
N VAL A 275 -8.09 17.33 15.08
CA VAL A 275 -7.87 15.98 15.61
C VAL A 275 -8.24 15.95 17.09
N VAL A 276 -9.28 15.17 17.41
CA VAL A 276 -9.83 15.03 18.75
C VAL A 276 -9.54 13.62 19.27
N LEU A 277 -8.81 13.56 20.38
CA LEU A 277 -8.66 12.35 21.19
C LEU A 277 -9.32 12.62 22.55
N ASP A 278 -10.50 12.04 22.75
CA ASP A 278 -11.27 12.20 23.97
C ASP A 278 -10.51 11.65 25.19
N SER A 279 -10.53 12.37 26.32
CA SER A 279 -9.82 12.02 27.54
C SER A 279 -10.21 10.66 28.11
N ALA A 280 -11.50 10.29 28.08
CA ALA A 280 -11.97 8.98 28.52
C ALA A 280 -11.45 7.88 27.58
N LYS A 281 -11.32 8.21 26.29
CA LYS A 281 -10.76 7.29 25.30
C LYS A 281 -9.26 7.12 25.42
N HIS A 282 -8.53 8.18 25.75
CA HIS A 282 -7.13 8.11 26.10
C HIS A 282 -6.90 7.20 27.32
N GLN A 283 -7.72 7.36 28.38
CA GLN A 283 -7.68 6.47 29.54
C GLN A 283 -8.01 5.00 29.19
N TYR A 284 -8.98 4.77 28.30
CA TYR A 284 -9.27 3.42 27.80
C TYR A 284 -8.07 2.82 27.05
N LEU A 285 -7.41 3.59 26.17
CA LEU A 285 -6.22 3.13 25.44
C LEU A 285 -5.06 2.80 26.40
N LEU A 286 -4.85 3.62 27.43
CA LEU A 286 -3.84 3.34 28.46
C LEU A 286 -4.13 2.07 29.25
N ARG A 287 -5.41 1.73 29.51
CA ARG A 287 -5.79 0.54 30.30
C ARG A 287 -5.86 -0.74 29.47
N GLU A 288 -6.58 -0.72 28.35
CA GLU A 288 -6.90 -1.92 27.56
C GLU A 288 -5.90 -2.20 26.42
N LYS A 289 -5.07 -1.21 26.09
CA LYS A 289 -4.06 -1.31 25.03
C LYS A 289 -2.66 -0.96 25.55
N GLU A 290 -2.43 -1.03 26.86
CA GLU A 290 -1.16 -0.70 27.52
C GLU A 290 0.05 -1.36 26.81
N GLY A 291 -0.05 -2.66 26.51
CA GLY A 291 1.04 -3.37 25.83
C GLY A 291 1.33 -2.87 24.40
N SER A 292 0.31 -2.40 23.66
CA SER A 292 0.54 -1.75 22.36
C SER A 292 1.10 -0.34 22.53
N MET A 293 0.60 0.44 23.49
CA MET A 293 1.07 1.79 23.81
C MET A 293 2.53 1.81 24.31
N HIS A 294 2.91 0.82 25.12
CA HIS A 294 4.28 0.64 25.60
C HIS A 294 5.21 0.28 24.44
N ARG A 295 4.82 -0.68 23.59
CA ARG A 295 5.62 -1.06 22.41
C ARG A 295 5.78 0.07 21.40
N SER A 296 4.80 0.94 21.26
CA SER A 296 4.86 2.08 20.36
C SER A 296 5.62 3.29 20.93
N GLY A 297 6.06 3.24 22.19
CA GLY A 297 6.67 4.39 22.86
C GLY A 297 5.69 5.53 23.15
N MET A 298 4.38 5.26 23.07
CA MET A 298 3.33 6.27 23.22
C MET A 298 2.71 6.31 24.61
N LEU A 299 3.06 5.35 25.48
CA LEU A 299 2.54 5.29 26.84
C LEU A 299 2.83 6.57 27.64
N SER A 300 3.93 7.25 27.34
CA SER A 300 4.34 8.51 27.97
C SER A 300 3.85 9.76 27.25
N LEU A 301 3.17 9.64 26.11
CA LEU A 301 2.72 10.79 25.34
C LEU A 301 1.37 11.30 25.84
N THR A 302 1.25 12.62 25.87
CA THR A 302 -0.01 13.30 26.10
C THR A 302 -0.93 13.18 24.89
N THR A 303 -2.23 13.38 25.12
CA THR A 303 -3.24 13.51 24.07
C THR A 303 -2.84 14.52 22.98
N GLN A 304 -2.21 15.62 23.37
CA GLN A 304 -1.78 16.70 22.47
C GLN A 304 -0.61 16.26 21.59
N GLU A 305 0.36 15.53 22.15
CA GLU A 305 1.50 15.01 21.38
C GLU A 305 1.06 13.94 20.38
N ILE A 306 0.13 13.06 20.76
CA ILE A 306 -0.46 12.08 19.83
C ILE A 306 -1.20 12.80 18.70
N ALA A 307 -2.03 13.81 19.01
CA ALA A 307 -2.73 14.59 18.01
C ALA A 307 -1.76 15.33 17.07
N ALA A 308 -0.67 15.88 17.59
CA ALA A 308 0.37 16.53 16.79
C ALA A 308 1.04 15.55 15.82
N GLN A 309 1.35 14.32 16.26
CA GLN A 309 1.90 13.28 15.37
C GLN A 309 0.92 12.85 14.29
N ILE A 310 -0.38 12.71 14.64
CA ILE A 310 -1.43 12.43 13.65
C ILE A 310 -1.47 13.54 12.61
N ASN A 311 -1.55 14.81 13.04
CA ASN A 311 -1.58 15.96 12.13
C ASN A 311 -0.36 16.01 11.19
N ALA A 312 0.84 15.81 11.73
CA ALA A 312 2.06 15.75 10.92
C ALA A 312 2.00 14.64 9.86
N LYS A 313 1.40 13.49 10.20
CA LYS A 313 1.25 12.37 9.28
C LYS A 313 0.17 12.59 8.22
N LEU A 314 -0.97 13.19 8.57
CA LEU A 314 -2.04 13.49 7.61
C LEU A 314 -1.54 14.38 6.47
N ASN A 315 -0.61 15.29 6.76
CA ASN A 315 0.01 16.18 5.75
C ASN A 315 1.09 15.50 4.89
N SER A 316 1.46 14.25 5.20
CA SER A 316 2.63 13.60 4.60
C SER A 316 2.40 12.14 4.21
N ASN A 317 1.16 11.63 4.30
CA ASN A 317 0.87 10.24 3.98
C ASN A 317 -0.53 10.05 3.39
N TYR A 318 -0.75 8.94 2.71
CA TYR A 318 -2.08 8.57 2.21
C TYR A 318 -2.90 7.85 3.29
N ILE A 319 -4.22 7.85 3.09
CA ILE A 319 -5.19 7.18 3.96
C ILE A 319 -5.66 5.87 3.32
N TYR A 320 -6.03 4.89 4.15
CA TYR A 320 -6.43 3.55 3.70
C TYR A 320 -7.54 2.97 4.60
N ASN A 321 -8.11 1.81 4.25
CA ASN A 321 -9.36 1.29 4.87
C ASN A 321 -10.47 2.36 4.88
N LEU A 322 -10.76 2.95 3.73
CA LEU A 322 -11.82 3.94 3.54
C LEU A 322 -13.16 3.24 3.73
N ALA A 323 -13.81 3.47 4.87
CA ALA A 323 -14.97 2.68 5.28
C ALA A 323 -16.14 3.58 5.68
N TRP A 324 -17.33 3.17 5.27
CA TRP A 324 -18.58 3.85 5.59
C TRP A 324 -19.67 2.82 5.92
N THR A 325 -20.73 3.29 6.59
CA THR A 325 -21.92 2.49 6.88
C THR A 325 -23.15 3.39 6.84
N ASP A 326 -24.24 2.86 6.30
CA ASP A 326 -25.52 3.57 6.23
C ASP A 326 -26.29 3.51 7.55
N GLN A 327 -25.86 2.65 8.49
CA GLN A 327 -26.55 2.44 9.77
C GLN A 327 -26.49 3.68 10.68
N ASP A 328 -25.35 4.40 10.68
CA ASP A 328 -25.15 5.59 11.51
C ASP A 328 -24.36 6.71 10.78
N SER A 329 -24.20 6.57 9.45
CA SER A 329 -23.41 7.48 8.62
C SER A 329 -21.96 7.65 9.10
N THR A 330 -21.39 6.68 9.81
CA THR A 330 -20.00 6.73 10.25
C THR A 330 -19.07 6.55 9.07
N LEU A 331 -18.21 7.54 8.86
CA LEU A 331 -17.06 7.49 7.96
C LEU A 331 -15.79 7.27 8.77
N LYS A 332 -14.94 6.34 8.35
CA LYS A 332 -13.66 6.09 9.01
C LYS A 332 -12.58 5.68 8.02
N PHE A 333 -11.34 5.99 8.35
CA PHE A 333 -10.17 5.55 7.63
C PHE A 333 -9.02 5.34 8.60
N ASN A 334 -7.93 4.77 8.09
CA ASN A 334 -6.74 4.49 8.86
C ASN A 334 -5.53 5.23 8.32
N ILE A 335 -4.57 5.48 9.22
CA ILE A 335 -3.21 5.92 8.92
C ILE A 335 -2.21 5.02 9.65
N MET A 336 -1.00 4.89 9.11
CA MET A 336 0.13 4.29 9.80
C MET A 336 0.93 5.39 10.48
N LEU A 337 1.19 5.29 11.78
CA LEU A 337 2.20 6.09 12.43
C LEU A 337 3.43 5.21 12.72
N GLU A 338 4.58 5.85 12.73
CA GLU A 338 5.87 5.17 12.85
C GLU A 338 6.73 5.88 13.90
N VAL A 339 7.31 5.09 14.80
CA VAL A 339 8.51 5.48 15.54
C VAL A 339 9.66 4.72 14.87
N PRO A 340 10.49 5.39 14.05
CA PRO A 340 11.47 4.75 13.17
C PRO A 340 12.34 3.73 13.90
N GLY A 341 12.35 2.49 13.41
CA GLY A 341 13.17 1.40 13.95
C GLY A 341 12.68 0.78 15.26
N ILE A 342 11.62 1.33 15.86
CA ILE A 342 11.06 0.85 17.13
C ILE A 342 9.71 0.18 16.86
N ALA A 343 8.75 0.89 16.27
CA ALA A 343 7.41 0.38 16.08
C ALA A 343 6.63 1.10 14.97
N LYS A 344 5.71 0.36 14.36
CA LYS A 344 4.60 0.91 13.57
C LYS A 344 3.28 0.60 14.27
N PHE A 345 2.30 1.47 14.11
CA PHE A 345 0.98 1.26 14.68
C PHE A 345 -0.07 1.93 13.81
N MET A 346 -1.20 1.25 13.70
CA MET A 346 -2.30 1.69 12.86
C MET A 346 -3.30 2.47 13.72
N ILE A 347 -3.63 3.68 13.28
CA ILE A 347 -4.64 4.50 13.94
C ILE A 347 -5.88 4.51 13.06
N ALA A 348 -7.03 4.17 13.65
CA ALA A 348 -8.32 4.36 13.01
C ALA A 348 -8.92 5.70 13.44
N LEU A 349 -9.36 6.50 12.47
CA LEU A 349 -9.91 7.83 12.65
C LEU A 349 -11.35 7.85 12.14
N LYS A 350 -12.28 8.37 12.95
CA LYS A 350 -13.63 8.71 12.51
C LYS A 350 -13.60 10.09 11.87
N TYR A 351 -14.06 10.17 10.64
CA TYR A 351 -14.14 11.38 9.85
C TYR A 351 -15.52 12.02 10.02
N VAL A 352 -15.57 13.23 10.60
CA VAL A 352 -16.83 13.93 10.93
C VAL A 352 -16.80 15.33 10.29
N PRO A 353 -17.04 15.45 8.97
CA PRO A 353 -16.86 16.70 8.24
C PRO A 353 -17.83 17.80 8.70
N GLN A 354 -19.05 17.45 9.11
CA GLN A 354 -20.07 18.42 9.55
C GLN A 354 -19.65 19.18 10.82
N SER A 355 -18.92 18.50 11.72
CA SER A 355 -18.37 19.12 12.94
C SER A 355 -16.91 19.54 12.79
N LYS A 356 -16.33 19.44 11.58
CA LYS A 356 -14.90 19.66 11.31
C LYS A 356 -13.95 18.90 12.24
N GLN A 357 -14.22 17.62 12.50
CA GLN A 357 -13.45 16.80 13.44
C GLN A 357 -12.93 15.50 12.83
N LEU A 358 -11.74 15.10 13.28
CA LEU A 358 -11.15 13.77 13.14
C LEU A 358 -11.02 13.13 14.52
N ARG A 359 -11.89 12.16 14.84
CA ARG A 359 -11.90 11.55 16.18
C ARG A 359 -11.12 10.25 16.19
N VAL A 360 -10.20 10.09 17.14
CA VAL A 360 -9.44 8.84 17.28
C VAL A 360 -10.36 7.70 17.75
N LEU A 361 -10.48 6.64 16.95
CA LEU A 361 -11.31 5.48 17.26
C LEU A 361 -10.56 4.41 18.05
N THR A 362 -9.36 4.06 17.61
CA THR A 362 -8.53 3.03 18.24
C THR A 362 -7.12 3.08 17.65
N MET A 363 -6.17 2.51 18.39
CA MET A 363 -4.77 2.32 18.00
C MET A 363 -4.46 0.83 18.11
N PHE A 364 -3.81 0.25 17.09
CA PHE A 364 -3.55 -1.19 16.98
C PHE A 364 -2.08 -1.54 17.14
#